data_AF-A0A6S7K748-F1
#
_entry.id   AF-A0A6S7K748-F1
#
_cell.length_a   1.000
_cell.length_b   1.000
_cell.length_c   1.000
_cell.angle_alpha   90.00
_cell.angle_beta   90.00
_cell.angle_gamma   90.00
#
_symmetry.space_group_name_H-M   'P 1'
#
loop_
_entity.id
_entity.type
_entity.pdbx_description
1 polymer ?
#
loop_
_entity_poly.entity_id
_entity_poly.type
_entity_poly.pdbx_seq_one_letter_code
_entity_poly.pdbx_strand_id
1 'polypeptide(L)'
;MGWVADGHFNIDHATLLCASSLVTATVASLILGSLMVAIIVLSRKLRINPDNIATPIAASLGDLVTLALLSGISSFLHRCLGSNHWIAPLIIASFFLILPCFIYICHHNIYTQNILYNGWNPVISAMVISSTGGVILDYTVANYKGIAVYNPVINGVGGNLVAVQASRISTSLHQKGKPGEMPEESGFKGCIHTFFGK
;
A
#
# COMPACT_ATOMS: atom_id res chain seq x y z
N MET A 1 15.87 -8.96 -14.50
CA MET A 1 17.00 -8.69 -13.58
C MET A 1 18.33 -8.83 -14.32
N GLY A 2 18.80 -7.76 -14.97
CA GLY A 2 20.02 -7.80 -15.80
C GLY A 2 21.04 -6.69 -15.50
N TRP A 3 20.85 -5.94 -14.41
CA TRP A 3 21.69 -4.77 -14.07
C TRP A 3 22.66 -5.02 -12.89
N VAL A 4 22.66 -6.23 -12.32
CA VAL A 4 23.56 -6.60 -11.21
C VAL A 4 24.86 -7.25 -11.72
N ALA A 5 24.96 -7.55 -13.02
CA ALA A 5 26.08 -8.30 -13.58
C ALA A 5 27.28 -7.43 -14.05
N ASP A 6 27.12 -6.12 -14.19
CA ASP A 6 28.22 -5.22 -14.53
C ASP A 6 28.75 -4.56 -13.26
N GLY A 7 29.90 -5.05 -12.77
CA GLY A 7 30.52 -4.74 -11.47
C GLY A 7 30.98 -3.29 -11.22
N HIS A 8 30.31 -2.29 -11.80
CA HIS A 8 30.51 -0.87 -11.52
C HIS A 8 29.29 -0.33 -10.73
N PHE A 9 29.33 -0.46 -9.41
CA PHE A 9 28.32 0.10 -8.52
C PHE A 9 28.42 1.64 -8.53
N ASN A 10 27.71 2.29 -9.46
CA ASN A 10 27.74 3.74 -9.58
C ASN A 10 26.85 4.37 -8.48
N ILE A 11 27.50 4.97 -7.48
CA ILE A 11 26.86 5.64 -6.33
C ILE A 11 25.89 6.72 -6.82
N ASP A 12 26.17 7.36 -7.95
CA ASP A 12 25.31 8.39 -8.53
C ASP A 12 23.97 7.80 -8.99
N HIS A 13 23.97 6.64 -9.64
CA HIS A 13 22.71 5.99 -10.05
C HIS A 13 21.92 5.44 -8.87
N ALA A 14 22.61 4.92 -7.84
CA ALA A 14 21.96 4.44 -6.63
C ALA A 14 21.30 5.58 -5.83
N THR A 15 22.00 6.71 -5.67
CA THR A 15 21.45 7.90 -4.99
C THR A 15 20.32 8.53 -5.79
N LEU A 16 20.46 8.59 -7.11
CA LEU A 16 19.43 9.04 -8.02
C LEU A 16 18.15 8.19 -7.88
N LEU A 17 18.27 6.85 -7.95
CA LEU A 17 17.15 5.92 -7.79
C LEU A 17 16.49 6.01 -6.40
N CYS A 18 17.28 6.26 -5.35
CA CYS A 18 16.78 6.44 -3.99
C CYS A 18 15.98 7.75 -3.85
N ALA A 19 16.53 8.87 -4.32
CA ALA A 19 15.82 10.15 -4.33
C ALA A 19 14.52 10.06 -5.13
N SER A 20 14.58 9.36 -6.27
CA SER A 20 13.46 9.18 -7.17
C SER A 20 12.34 8.35 -6.53
N SER A 21 12.68 7.23 -5.90
CA SER A 21 11.71 6.38 -5.22
C SER A 21 11.09 7.07 -4.01
N LEU A 22 11.86 7.84 -3.22
CA LEU A 22 11.35 8.62 -2.08
C LEU A 22 10.31 9.66 -2.51
N VAL A 23 10.64 10.47 -3.53
CA VAL A 23 9.71 11.47 -4.06
C VAL A 23 8.45 10.80 -4.61
N THR A 24 8.63 9.74 -5.40
CA THR A 24 7.52 9.00 -6.00
C THR A 24 6.61 8.40 -4.94
N ALA A 25 7.17 7.70 -3.96
CA ALA A 25 6.44 7.08 -2.88
C ALA A 25 5.67 8.13 -2.06
N THR A 26 6.29 9.27 -1.78
CA THR A 26 5.66 10.35 -1.00
C THR A 26 4.49 10.97 -1.76
N VAL A 27 4.70 11.35 -3.02
CA VAL A 27 3.65 11.95 -3.86
C VAL A 27 2.51 10.96 -4.09
N ALA A 28 2.83 9.71 -4.42
CA ALA A 28 1.84 8.66 -4.59
C ALA A 28 1.04 8.43 -3.29
N SER A 29 1.71 8.33 -2.14
CA SER A 29 1.05 8.13 -0.85
C SER A 29 0.15 9.30 -0.46
N LEU A 30 0.55 10.54 -0.76
CA LEU A 30 -0.26 11.73 -0.51
C LEU A 30 -1.53 11.75 -1.36
N ILE A 31 -1.41 11.45 -2.65
CA ILE A 31 -2.55 11.43 -3.57
C ILE A 31 -3.50 10.28 -3.22
N LEU A 32 -2.97 9.07 -2.99
CA LEU A 32 -3.78 7.91 -2.62
C LEU A 32 -4.45 8.12 -1.25
N GLY A 33 -3.72 8.64 -0.26
CA GLY A 33 -4.26 8.93 1.05
C GLY A 33 -5.38 9.98 1.00
N SER A 34 -5.19 11.07 0.27
CA SER A 34 -6.22 12.10 0.11
C SER A 34 -7.46 11.58 -0.63
N LEU A 35 -7.26 10.80 -1.69
CA LEU A 35 -8.33 10.14 -2.42
C LEU A 35 -9.13 9.17 -1.53
N MET A 36 -8.43 8.35 -0.74
CA MET A 36 -9.07 7.43 0.21
C MET A 36 -9.92 8.17 1.24
N VAL A 37 -9.39 9.24 1.82
CA VAL A 37 -10.15 10.09 2.75
C VAL A 37 -11.36 10.70 2.06
N ALA A 38 -11.22 11.22 0.85
CA ALA A 38 -12.32 11.81 0.09
C ALA A 38 -13.45 10.81 -0.17
N ILE A 39 -13.12 9.59 -0.60
CA ILE A 39 -14.10 8.52 -0.84
C ILE A 39 -14.83 8.15 0.47
N ILE A 40 -14.11 8.01 1.59
CA ILE A 40 -14.71 7.69 2.89
C ILE A 40 -15.67 8.80 3.34
N VAL A 41 -15.24 10.06 3.27
CA VAL A 41 -16.07 11.21 3.66
C VAL A 41 -17.31 11.33 2.77
N LEU A 42 -17.15 11.14 1.45
CA LEU A 42 -18.26 11.19 0.50
C LEU A 42 -19.27 10.07 0.75
N SER A 43 -18.80 8.85 0.99
CA SER A 43 -19.68 7.72 1.33
C SER A 43 -20.49 8.00 2.60
N ARG A 44 -19.83 8.56 3.63
CA ARG A 44 -20.50 8.94 4.88
C ARG A 44 -21.53 10.04 4.66
N LYS A 45 -21.23 11.04 3.83
CA LYS A 45 -22.16 12.15 3.51
C LYS A 45 -23.42 11.66 2.79
N LEU A 46 -23.29 10.64 1.95
CA LEU A 46 -24.41 10.00 1.25
C LEU A 46 -25.19 8.99 2.14
N ARG A 47 -24.81 8.83 3.42
CA ARG A 47 -25.35 7.82 4.36
C ARG A 47 -25.26 6.39 3.85
N ILE A 48 -24.32 6.11 2.94
CA ILE A 48 -24.05 4.76 2.48
C ILE A 48 -22.90 4.20 3.30
N ASN A 49 -23.05 2.97 3.79
CA ASN A 49 -21.99 2.28 4.52
C ASN A 49 -20.71 2.29 3.66
N PRO A 50 -19.60 2.87 4.17
CA PRO A 50 -18.35 2.93 3.42
C PRO A 50 -17.87 1.53 3.03
N ASP A 51 -18.16 0.50 3.82
CA ASP A 51 -17.79 -0.88 3.46
C ASP A 51 -18.50 -1.45 2.22
N ASN A 52 -19.65 -0.89 1.83
CA ASN A 52 -20.40 -1.36 0.67
C ASN A 52 -19.99 -0.67 -0.64
N ILE A 53 -19.48 0.56 -0.56
CA ILE A 53 -19.12 1.38 -1.72
C ILE A 53 -17.65 1.81 -1.66
N ALA A 54 -17.23 2.42 -0.54
CA ALA A 54 -15.87 2.89 -0.38
C ALA A 54 -14.85 1.75 -0.43
N THR A 55 -15.08 0.57 0.15
CA THR A 55 -14.10 -0.52 0.15
C THR A 55 -13.86 -1.15 -1.24
N PRO A 56 -14.88 -1.50 -2.05
CA PRO A 56 -14.65 -2.00 -3.42
C PRO A 56 -14.17 -0.91 -4.39
N ILE A 57 -14.63 0.34 -4.22
CA ILE A 57 -14.11 1.47 -5.03
C ILE A 57 -12.67 1.79 -4.63
N ALA A 58 -12.35 1.82 -3.34
CA ALA A 58 -10.99 2.02 -2.86
C ALA A 58 -10.03 0.95 -3.37
N ALA A 59 -10.45 -0.32 -3.36
CA ALA A 59 -9.62 -1.42 -3.82
C ALA A 59 -9.34 -1.34 -5.32
N SER A 60 -10.39 -1.17 -6.15
CA SER A 60 -10.24 -1.12 -7.62
C SER A 60 -9.66 0.19 -8.15
N LEU A 61 -10.09 1.33 -7.58
CA LEU A 61 -9.63 2.67 -7.96
C LEU A 61 -8.25 2.96 -7.36
N GLY A 62 -7.94 2.39 -6.20
CA GLY A 62 -6.59 2.41 -5.60
C GLY A 62 -5.55 1.78 -6.53
N ASP A 63 -5.81 0.58 -7.06
CA ASP A 63 -4.91 -0.11 -8.01
C ASP A 63 -4.73 0.64 -9.33
N LEU A 64 -5.83 1.19 -9.87
CA LEU A 64 -5.76 1.99 -11.10
C LEU A 64 -4.99 3.29 -10.89
N VAL A 65 -5.22 3.97 -9.76
CA VAL A 65 -4.55 5.22 -9.42
C VAL A 65 -3.08 4.98 -9.06
N THR A 66 -2.72 3.92 -8.34
CA THR A 66 -1.30 3.57 -8.13
C THR A 66 -0.60 3.30 -9.45
N LEU A 67 -1.17 2.52 -10.37
CA LEU A 67 -0.55 2.26 -11.67
C LEU A 67 -0.43 3.54 -12.52
N ALA A 68 -1.48 4.38 -12.53
CA ALA A 68 -1.47 5.64 -13.27
C ALA A 68 -0.47 6.65 -12.68
N LEU A 69 -0.42 6.79 -11.36
CA LEU A 69 0.53 7.65 -10.66
C LEU A 69 1.96 7.12 -10.80
N LEU A 70 2.17 5.81 -10.67
CA LEU A 70 3.49 5.21 -10.85
C LEU A 70 4.00 5.46 -12.26
N SER A 71 3.17 5.25 -13.28
CA SER A 71 3.51 5.55 -14.69
C SER A 71 3.79 7.04 -14.92
N GLY A 72 2.91 7.92 -14.43
CA GLY A 72 3.03 9.38 -14.59
C GLY A 72 4.24 9.97 -13.86
N ILE A 73 4.43 9.60 -12.59
CA ILE A 73 5.54 10.07 -11.78
C ILE A 73 6.86 9.46 -12.30
N SER A 74 6.90 8.17 -12.66
CA SER A 74 8.08 7.56 -13.28
C SER A 74 8.50 8.30 -14.55
N SER A 75 7.53 8.70 -15.39
CA SER A 75 7.80 9.45 -16.62
C SER A 75 8.31 10.86 -16.35
N PHE A 76 7.71 11.56 -15.39
CA PHE A 76 8.13 12.90 -14.96
C PHE A 76 9.55 12.87 -14.37
N LEU A 77 9.79 11.90 -13.50
CA LEU A 77 11.02 11.71 -12.78
C LEU A 77 12.17 11.33 -13.70
N HIS A 78 11.94 10.45 -14.68
CA HIS A 78 12.93 10.13 -15.71
C HIS A 78 13.38 11.40 -16.47
N ARG A 79 12.47 12.34 -16.71
CA ARG A 79 12.75 13.60 -17.39
C ARG A 79 13.49 14.62 -16.53
N CYS A 80 13.18 14.69 -15.23
CA CYS A 80 13.86 15.60 -14.30
C CYS A 80 15.26 15.12 -13.90
N LEU A 81 15.46 13.81 -13.76
CA LEU A 81 16.71 13.21 -13.29
C LEU A 81 17.85 13.26 -14.31
N GLY A 82 17.54 13.35 -15.62
CA GLY A 82 18.57 13.46 -16.66
C GLY A 82 19.36 14.77 -16.65
N SER A 83 18.96 15.77 -15.86
CA SER A 83 19.48 17.12 -16.01
C SER A 83 20.53 17.57 -14.99
N ASN A 84 20.61 17.03 -13.75
CA ASN A 84 21.57 17.50 -12.74
C ASN A 84 21.79 16.50 -11.58
N HIS A 85 23.04 16.03 -11.39
CA HIS A 85 23.42 15.05 -10.35
C HIS A 85 23.28 15.56 -8.89
N TRP A 86 23.36 16.88 -8.66
CA TRP A 86 23.29 17.48 -7.32
C TRP A 86 21.89 17.49 -6.69
N ILE A 87 20.84 17.28 -7.50
CA ILE A 87 19.45 17.36 -7.04
C ILE A 87 19.11 16.16 -6.14
N ALA A 88 19.61 14.96 -6.46
CA ALA A 88 19.28 13.74 -5.73
C ALA A 88 19.78 13.75 -4.25
N PRO A 89 21.04 14.10 -3.95
CA PRO A 89 21.50 14.23 -2.57
C PRO A 89 20.72 15.30 -1.77
N LEU A 90 20.36 16.42 -2.41
CA LEU A 90 19.62 17.50 -1.77
C LEU A 90 18.18 17.09 -1.40
N ILE A 91 17.51 16.34 -2.28
CA ILE A 91 16.19 15.76 -2.00
C ILE A 91 16.28 14.80 -0.81
N ILE A 92 17.24 13.87 -0.82
CA ILE A 92 17.42 12.90 0.27
C ILE A 92 17.67 13.62 1.59
N ALA A 93 18.57 14.60 1.61
CA ALA A 93 18.86 15.40 2.79
C ALA A 93 17.61 16.15 3.33
N SER A 94 16.81 16.73 2.43
CA SER A 94 15.54 17.39 2.78
C SER A 94 14.56 16.41 3.45
N PHE A 95 14.40 15.21 2.88
CA PHE A 95 13.54 14.18 3.47
C PHE A 95 14.03 13.74 4.86
N PHE A 96 15.34 13.55 5.05
CA PHE A 96 15.91 13.23 6.36
C PHE A 96 15.66 14.33 7.39
N LEU A 97 15.67 15.60 6.99
CA LEU A 97 15.39 16.73 7.87
C LEU A 97 13.90 16.86 8.21
N ILE A 98 13.02 16.57 7.26
CA ILE A 98 11.57 16.68 7.40
C ILE A 98 10.99 15.48 8.18
N LEU A 99 11.58 14.30 8.07
CA LEU A 99 11.14 13.07 8.75
C LEU A 99 10.96 13.22 10.27
N PRO A 100 11.93 13.73 11.06
CA PRO A 100 11.76 13.91 12.50
C PRO A 100 10.64 14.91 12.83
N CYS A 101 10.40 15.92 11.98
CA CYS A 101 9.28 16.85 12.15
C CYS A 101 7.95 16.12 12.03
N PHE A 102 7.76 15.28 11.01
CA PHE A 102 6.53 14.48 10.87
C PHE A 102 6.35 13.47 12.00
N ILE A 103 7.43 12.82 12.45
CA ILE A 103 7.37 11.90 13.60
C ILE A 103 6.92 12.65 14.85
N TYR A 104 7.48 13.83 15.11
CA TYR A 104 7.11 14.68 16.25
C TYR A 104 5.62 15.08 16.19
N ILE A 105 5.14 15.53 15.03
CA ILE A 105 3.73 15.89 14.82
C ILE A 105 2.81 14.68 15.06
N CYS A 106 3.15 13.51 14.50
CA CYS A 106 2.36 12.28 14.67
C CYS A 106 2.34 11.79 16.12
N HIS A 107 3.46 11.91 16.83
CA HIS A 107 3.57 11.52 18.23
C HIS A 107 2.69 12.39 19.15
N HIS A 108 2.62 13.69 18.89
CA HIS A 108 1.81 14.59 19.71
C HIS A 108 0.30 14.45 19.46
N ASN A 109 -0.09 13.92 18.29
CA ASN A 109 -1.48 13.73 17.93
C ASN A 109 -2.02 12.40 18.47
N ILE A 110 -2.92 12.46 19.45
CA ILE A 110 -3.57 11.28 20.07
C ILE A 110 -4.23 10.32 19.06
N TYR A 111 -4.72 10.84 17.93
CA TYR A 111 -5.38 10.04 16.90
C TYR A 111 -4.38 9.31 15.98
N THR A 112 -3.15 9.80 15.86
CA THR A 112 -2.15 9.28 14.91
C THR A 112 -1.02 8.51 15.61
N GLN A 113 -0.74 8.82 16.89
CA GLN A 113 0.34 8.18 17.65
C GLN A 113 0.24 6.65 17.69
N ASN A 114 -0.98 6.10 17.80
CA ASN A 114 -1.16 4.64 17.87
C ASN A 114 -0.73 3.97 16.55
N ILE A 115 -1.03 4.60 15.42
CA ILE A 115 -0.65 4.12 14.08
C ILE A 115 0.87 4.18 13.91
N LEU A 116 1.53 5.21 14.45
CA LEU A 116 3.00 5.35 14.38
C LEU A 116 3.73 4.17 15.05
N TYR A 117 3.20 3.62 16.15
CA TYR A 117 3.83 2.51 16.86
C TYR A 117 3.35 1.13 16.38
N ASN A 118 2.03 0.97 16.18
CA ASN A 118 1.45 -0.34 15.88
C ASN A 118 1.36 -0.64 14.38
N GLY A 119 1.48 0.38 13.52
CA GLY A 119 1.34 0.24 12.07
C GLY A 119 2.48 -0.54 11.39
N TRP A 120 3.65 -0.64 12.01
CA TRP A 120 4.81 -1.30 11.41
C TRP A 120 4.64 -2.82 11.29
N ASN A 121 4.05 -3.46 12.31
CA ASN A 121 3.86 -4.90 12.33
C ASN A 121 3.08 -5.42 11.10
N PRO A 122 1.88 -4.90 10.78
CA PRO A 122 1.15 -5.35 9.59
C PRO A 122 1.85 -4.96 8.29
N VAL A 123 2.48 -3.78 8.20
CA VAL A 123 3.18 -3.33 6.99
C VAL A 123 4.38 -4.22 6.65
N ILE A 124 5.23 -4.51 7.65
CA ILE A 124 6.41 -5.37 7.47
C ILE A 124 5.97 -6.79 7.15
N SER A 125 4.94 -7.31 7.84
CA SER A 125 4.40 -8.65 7.57
C SER A 125 3.87 -8.76 6.14
N ALA A 126 3.10 -7.77 5.69
CA ALA A 126 2.61 -7.71 4.31
C ALA A 126 3.76 -7.61 3.29
N MET A 127 4.81 -6.85 3.60
CA MET A 127 5.99 -6.73 2.75
C MET A 127 6.71 -8.07 2.57
N VAL A 128 6.90 -8.84 3.65
CA VAL A 128 7.54 -10.17 3.60
C VAL A 128 6.72 -11.15 2.75
N ILE A 129 5.40 -11.17 2.94
CA ILE A 129 4.49 -12.03 2.17
C ILE A 129 4.52 -11.63 0.69
N SER A 130 4.41 -10.33 0.40
CA SER A 130 4.44 -9.78 -0.96
C SER A 130 5.76 -10.07 -1.68
N SER A 131 6.90 -9.90 -1.01
CA SER A 131 8.21 -10.25 -1.55
C SER A 131 8.35 -11.73 -1.87
N THR A 132 7.85 -12.62 -0.99
CA THR A 132 7.84 -14.06 -1.23
C THR A 132 6.97 -14.39 -2.46
N GLY A 133 5.77 -13.80 -2.56
CA GLY A 133 4.89 -13.94 -3.71
C GLY A 133 5.53 -13.44 -5.02
N GLY A 134 6.27 -12.32 -4.97
CA GLY A 134 7.00 -11.76 -6.10
C GLY A 134 8.09 -12.70 -6.64
N VAL A 135 8.87 -13.35 -5.76
CA VAL A 135 9.90 -14.32 -6.18
C VAL A 135 9.27 -15.54 -6.86
N ILE A 136 8.17 -16.06 -6.31
CA ILE A 136 7.42 -17.17 -6.91
C ILE A 136 6.89 -16.76 -8.28
N LEU A 137 6.35 -15.55 -8.39
CA LEU A 137 5.85 -15.02 -9.66
C LEU A 137 6.97 -14.89 -10.70
N ASP A 138 8.12 -14.34 -10.34
CA ASP A 138 9.27 -14.20 -11.24
C ASP A 138 9.72 -15.57 -11.78
N TYR A 139 9.83 -16.57 -10.89
CA TYR A 139 10.11 -17.95 -11.29
C TYR A 139 9.03 -18.49 -12.24
N THR A 140 7.75 -18.26 -11.95
CA THR A 140 6.65 -18.81 -12.74
C THR A 140 6.54 -18.15 -14.12
N VAL A 141 6.75 -16.84 -14.22
CA VAL A 141 6.77 -16.10 -15.49
C VAL A 141 7.93 -16.57 -16.39
N ALA A 142 9.08 -16.90 -15.81
CA ALA A 142 10.21 -17.44 -16.56
C ALA A 142 9.93 -18.83 -17.17
N ASN A 143 9.16 -19.67 -16.48
CA ASN A 143 8.87 -21.04 -16.89
C ASN A 143 7.60 -21.16 -17.76
N TYR A 144 6.62 -20.26 -17.60
CA TYR A 144 5.32 -20.34 -18.28
C TYR A 144 4.97 -19.04 -19.02
N LYS A 145 5.22 -19.04 -20.33
CA LYS A 145 4.84 -17.93 -21.23
C LYS A 145 3.33 -17.75 -21.24
N GLY A 146 2.86 -16.59 -20.75
CA GLY A 146 1.44 -16.22 -20.71
C GLY A 146 0.87 -16.05 -19.30
N ILE A 147 1.54 -16.56 -18.26
CA ILE A 147 1.02 -16.44 -16.88
C ILE A 147 1.03 -14.99 -16.36
N ALA A 148 1.93 -14.16 -16.90
CA ALA A 148 2.03 -12.75 -16.56
C ALA A 148 0.72 -11.96 -16.85
N VAL A 149 -0.06 -12.39 -17.86
CA VAL A 149 -1.34 -11.75 -18.21
C VAL A 149 -2.43 -12.02 -17.17
N TYR A 150 -2.33 -13.14 -16.45
CA TYR A 150 -3.28 -13.47 -15.38
C TYR A 150 -2.92 -12.82 -14.04
N ASN A 151 -1.69 -12.32 -13.89
CA ASN A 151 -1.22 -11.73 -12.64
C ASN A 151 -2.07 -10.52 -12.16
N PRO A 152 -2.47 -9.57 -13.02
CA PRO A 152 -3.41 -8.50 -12.65
C PRO A 152 -4.80 -9.02 -12.26
N VAL A 153 -5.26 -10.13 -12.83
CA VAL A 153 -6.57 -10.72 -12.49
C VAL A 153 -6.51 -11.41 -11.13
N ILE A 154 -5.45 -12.18 -10.87
CA ILE A 154 -5.26 -12.90 -9.61
C ILE A 154 -5.10 -11.90 -8.45
N ASN A 155 -4.19 -10.93 -8.60
CA ASN A 155 -3.97 -9.92 -7.55
C ASN A 155 -5.12 -8.91 -7.47
N GLY A 156 -5.58 -8.40 -8.61
CA GLY A 156 -6.57 -7.33 -8.67
C GLY A 156 -8.00 -7.79 -8.41
N VAL A 157 -8.44 -8.95 -8.92
CA VAL A 157 -9.81 -9.43 -8.64
C VAL A 157 -9.81 -10.26 -7.36
N GLY A 158 -8.93 -11.25 -7.25
CA GLY A 158 -8.87 -12.14 -6.09
C GLY A 158 -8.49 -11.41 -4.80
N GLY A 159 -7.38 -10.66 -4.82
CA GLY A 159 -6.88 -9.92 -3.67
C GLY A 159 -7.85 -8.86 -3.16
N ASN A 160 -8.42 -8.06 -4.06
CA ASN A 160 -9.36 -7.00 -3.69
C ASN A 160 -10.69 -7.56 -3.16
N LEU A 161 -11.21 -8.67 -3.72
CA LEU A 161 -12.42 -9.31 -3.18
C LEU A 161 -12.21 -9.82 -1.75
N VAL A 162 -11.07 -10.46 -1.48
CA VAL A 162 -10.71 -10.93 -0.14
C VAL A 162 -10.58 -9.77 0.84
N ALA A 163 -9.96 -8.65 0.41
CA ALA A 163 -9.85 -7.44 1.22
C ALA A 163 -11.24 -6.85 1.56
N VAL A 164 -12.15 -6.77 0.59
CA VAL A 164 -13.53 -6.31 0.81
C VAL A 164 -14.26 -7.22 1.79
N GLN A 165 -14.13 -8.54 1.63
CA GLN A 165 -14.75 -9.51 2.54
C GLN A 165 -14.20 -9.38 3.97
N ALA A 166 -12.88 -9.27 4.12
CA ALA A 166 -12.24 -9.07 5.41
C ALA A 166 -12.70 -7.76 6.09
N SER A 167 -12.82 -6.66 5.33
CA SER A 167 -13.34 -5.38 5.85
C SER A 167 -14.76 -5.53 6.39
N ARG A 168 -15.65 -6.19 5.64
CA ARG A 168 -17.05 -6.41 6.05
C ARG A 168 -17.15 -7.26 7.32
N ILE A 169 -16.36 -8.32 7.41
CA ILE A 169 -16.28 -9.17 8.61
C ILE A 169 -15.78 -8.34 9.80
N SER A 170 -14.70 -7.57 9.62
CA SER A 170 -14.14 -6.71 10.66
C SER A 170 -15.16 -5.69 11.17
N THR A 171 -15.87 -5.00 10.28
CA THR A 171 -16.92 -4.04 10.67
C THR A 171 -18.09 -4.73 11.38
N SER A 172 -18.54 -5.89 10.89
CA SER A 172 -19.61 -6.67 11.53
C SER A 172 -19.25 -7.09 12.95
N LEU A 173 -18.02 -7.58 13.16
CA LEU A 173 -17.53 -7.94 14.49
C LEU A 173 -17.37 -6.71 15.39
N HIS A 174 -16.84 -5.61 14.87
CA HIS A 174 -16.67 -4.37 15.61
C HIS A 174 -18.00 -3.74 16.06
N GLN A 175 -19.07 -3.93 15.27
CA GLN A 175 -20.42 -3.48 15.65
C GLN A 175 -21.08 -4.37 16.71
N LYS A 176 -20.73 -5.67 16.76
CA LYS A 176 -21.39 -6.67 17.61
C LYS A 176 -20.68 -6.92 18.95
N GLY A 177 -19.43 -6.48 19.12
CA GLY A 177 -18.67 -6.73 20.33
C GLY A 177 -17.46 -5.83 20.50
N LYS A 178 -16.85 -5.88 21.67
CA LYS A 178 -15.61 -5.16 21.96
C LYS A 178 -14.39 -5.96 21.47
N PRO A 179 -13.31 -5.30 21.02
CA PRO A 179 -12.08 -5.99 20.66
C PRO A 179 -11.57 -6.87 21.82
N GLY A 180 -11.35 -8.16 21.55
CA GLY A 180 -10.90 -9.13 22.55
C GLY A 180 -12.01 -9.93 23.23
N GLU A 181 -13.28 -9.56 23.04
CA GLU A 181 -14.45 -10.29 23.52
C GLU A 181 -15.20 -10.91 22.33
N MET A 182 -15.54 -12.19 22.45
CA MET A 182 -16.35 -12.88 21.44
C MET A 182 -17.83 -12.57 21.73
N PRO A 183 -18.60 -11.99 20.78
CA PRO A 183 -20.01 -11.68 21.02
C PRO A 183 -20.78 -12.96 21.38
N GLU A 184 -21.50 -12.96 22.51
CA GLU A 184 -22.18 -14.14 23.07
C GLU A 184 -23.20 -14.78 22.10
N GLU A 185 -23.75 -14.01 21.17
CA GLU A 185 -24.71 -14.48 20.16
C GLU A 185 -24.10 -14.83 18.80
N SER A 186 -22.76 -14.78 18.66
CA SER A 186 -22.13 -14.99 17.38
C SER A 186 -21.76 -16.46 17.14
N GLY A 187 -22.27 -17.06 16.06
CA GLY A 187 -21.90 -18.41 15.61
C GLY A 187 -20.47 -18.55 15.08
N PHE A 188 -19.59 -17.57 15.36
CA PHE A 188 -18.22 -17.50 14.87
C PHE A 188 -17.27 -18.28 15.79
N LYS A 189 -16.83 -19.48 15.35
CA LYS A 189 -15.85 -20.30 16.10
C LYS A 189 -14.43 -20.18 15.54
N GLY A 190 -13.71 -19.15 15.96
CA GLY A 190 -12.31 -18.92 15.57
C GLY A 190 -12.12 -18.39 14.14
N CYS A 191 -10.90 -17.97 13.80
CA CYS A 191 -10.61 -17.19 12.59
C CYS A 191 -11.03 -17.88 11.29
N ILE A 192 -10.82 -19.19 11.16
CA ILE A 192 -11.16 -19.95 9.95
C ILE A 192 -12.67 -20.04 9.76
N HIS A 193 -13.42 -20.33 10.82
CA HIS A 193 -14.88 -20.40 10.75
C HIS A 193 -15.50 -19.02 10.52
N THR A 194 -14.90 -17.95 11.02
CA THR A 194 -15.37 -16.58 10.74
C THR A 194 -15.14 -16.18 9.29
N PHE A 195 -14.04 -16.65 8.67
CA PHE A 195 -13.70 -16.30 7.29
C PHE A 195 -14.44 -17.15 6.24
N PHE A 196 -14.63 -18.45 6.52
CA PHE A 196 -15.27 -19.41 5.59
C PHE A 196 -16.69 -19.83 5.99
N GLY A 197 -17.15 -19.44 7.19
CA GLY A 197 -18.51 -19.72 7.66
C GLY A 197 -19.55 -18.92 6.88
N LYS A 198 -20.67 -19.58 6.59
CA LYS A 198 -21.83 -18.98 5.91
C LYS A 198 -22.52 -17.92 6.76
#